data_AF-A0A2E5WN85-F1
#
_entry.id   AF-A0A2E5WN85-F1
#
_cell.length_a   1.000
_cell.length_b   1.000
_cell.length_c   1.000
_cell.angle_alpha   90.00
_cell.angle_beta   90.00
_cell.angle_gamma   90.00
#
_symmetry.space_group_name_H-M   'P 1'
#
loop_
_entity.id
_entity.type
_entity.pdbx_description
1 polymer ?
#
loop_
_entity_poly.entity_id
_entity_poly.type
_entity_poly.pdbx_seq_one_letter_code
_entity_poly.pdbx_strand_id
1 'polypeptide(L)' 'MKILIDDVYRLAKGKPSRKKIGSRAIPARLNKYEWKEFEIAQKKGFLKVNSKTRDSLKNIWYLYCKSKNIEYRIINL' A
#
# COMPACT_ATOMS: atom_id res chain seq x y z
N MET A 1 -8.59 14.24 -6.51
CA MET A 1 -8.68 13.02 -7.37
C MET A 1 -9.04 11.81 -6.49
N LYS A 2 -10.12 11.08 -6.77
CA LYS A 2 -10.52 9.89 -6.00
C LYS A 2 -9.67 8.67 -6.41
N ILE A 3 -8.93 8.11 -5.46
CA ILE A 3 -8.17 6.86 -5.64
C ILE A 3 -9.17 5.69 -5.54
N LEU A 4 -9.19 4.83 -6.56
CA LEU A 4 -10.03 3.64 -6.55
C LEU A 4 -9.26 2.48 -5.94
N ILE A 5 -9.95 1.68 -5.13
CA ILE A 5 -9.34 0.52 -4.47
C ILE A 5 -8.79 -0.50 -5.47
N ASP A 6 -9.46 -0.70 -6.60
CA ASP A 6 -9.01 -1.58 -7.69
C ASP A 6 -7.65 -1.13 -8.27
N ASP A 7 -7.44 0.19 -8.42
CA ASP A 7 -6.16 0.72 -8.89
C ASP A 7 -5.02 0.44 -7.90
N VAL A 8 -5.30 0.47 -6.59
CA VAL A 8 -4.33 0.13 -5.54
C VAL A 8 -3.95 -1.36 -5.63
N TYR A 9 -4.94 -2.26 -5.75
CA TYR A 9 -4.67 -3.69 -5.89
C TYR A 9 -3.94 -4.03 -7.19
N ARG A 10 -4.23 -3.35 -8.30
CA ARG A 10 -3.49 -3.49 -9.56
C ARG A 10 -2.02 -3.11 -9.37
N LEU A 11 -1.76 -1.95 -8.77
CA LEU A 11 -0.38 -1.51 -8.48
C LEU A 11 0.36 -2.45 -7.55
N ALA A 12 -0.29 -2.92 -6.48
CA ALA A 12 0.29 -3.88 -5.55
C ALA A 12 0.67 -5.21 -6.25
N LYS A 13 -0.06 -5.59 -7.30
CA LYS A 13 0.26 -6.74 -8.18
C LYS A 13 1.29 -6.43 -9.27
N GLY A 14 1.82 -5.20 -9.34
CA GLY A 14 2.73 -4.75 -10.39
C GLY A 14 2.05 -4.50 -11.74
N LYS A 15 0.72 -4.36 -11.76
CA LYS A 15 -0.06 -4.04 -12.96
C LYS A 15 -0.28 -2.53 -13.05
N PRO A 16 -0.38 -1.96 -14.26
CA PRO A 16 -0.73 -0.56 -14.42
C PRO A 16 -2.10 -0.27 -13.82
N SER A 17 -2.20 0.80 -13.02
CA SER A 17 -3.47 1.40 -12.63
C SER A 17 -4.10 2.14 -13.80
N ARG A 18 -5.43 2.27 -13.79
CA ARG A 18 -6.17 3.05 -14.80
C ARG A 18 -5.92 4.55 -14.65
N LYS A 19 -5.53 4.99 -13.46
CA LYS A 19 -5.18 6.39 -13.13
C LYS A 19 -3.72 6.49 -12.70
N LYS A 20 -3.11 7.65 -12.88
CA LYS A 20 -1.74 7.95 -12.43
C LYS A 20 -1.68 8.17 -10.90
N ILE A 21 -1.83 7.09 -10.14
CA ILE A 21 -1.76 7.11 -8.65
C ILE A 21 -0.44 6.52 -8.11
N GLY A 22 0.36 5.89 -8.97
CA GLY A 22 1.67 5.33 -8.62
C GLY A 22 2.80 6.36 -8.76
N SER A 23 3.90 6.11 -8.05
CA SER A 23 5.15 6.85 -8.23
C SER A 23 6.07 6.09 -9.19
N ARG A 24 6.74 6.81 -10.11
CA ARG A 24 7.79 6.22 -10.95
C ARG A 24 9.07 5.92 -10.17
N ALA A 25 9.29 6.59 -9.03
CA ALA A 25 10.46 6.40 -8.19
C ALA A 25 10.34 5.19 -7.24
N ILE A 26 9.11 4.68 -6.99
CA ILE A 26 8.87 3.62 -6.01
C ILE A 26 8.24 2.42 -6.73
N PRO A 27 8.92 1.26 -6.79
CA PRO A 27 8.32 0.04 -7.30
C PRO A 27 7.08 -0.32 -6.48
N ALA A 28 5.91 -0.48 -7.11
CA ALA A 28 4.65 -0.67 -6.38
C ALA A 28 4.33 -2.15 -6.06
N ARG A 29 5.01 -3.10 -6.72
CA ARG A 29 4.72 -4.53 -6.58
C ARG A 29 5.11 -5.02 -5.18
N LEU A 30 4.16 -5.65 -4.50
CA LEU A 30 4.37 -6.34 -3.24
C LEU A 30 4.79 -7.80 -3.50
N ASN A 31 5.74 -8.28 -2.71
CA ASN A 31 6.11 -9.70 -2.60
C ASN A 31 5.16 -10.44 -1.65
N LYS A 32 5.29 -11.77 -1.54
CA LYS A 32 4.40 -12.62 -0.72
C LYS A 32 4.37 -12.21 0.75
N TYR A 33 5.51 -11.82 1.32
CA TYR A 33 5.60 -11.39 2.71
C TYR A 33 4.91 -10.03 2.91
N GLU A 34 5.17 -9.07 2.03
CA GLU A 34 4.55 -7.75 2.07
C GLU A 34 3.03 -7.81 1.87
N TRP A 35 2.54 -8.73 1.04
CA TRP A 35 1.10 -8.99 0.91
C TRP A 35 0.49 -9.43 2.24
N LYS A 36 1.15 -10.34 2.96
CA LYS A 36 0.68 -10.80 4.27
C LYS A 36 0.64 -9.64 5.27
N GLU A 37 1.69 -8.82 5.32
CA GLU A 37 1.74 -7.64 6.20
C GLU A 37 0.68 -6.60 5.81
N PHE A 38 0.44 -6.41 4.50
CA PHE A 38 -0.61 -5.53 4.00
C PHE A 38 -2.01 -6.01 4.43
N GLU A 39 -2.32 -7.31 4.28
CA GLU A 39 -3.59 -7.88 4.74
C GLU A 39 -3.77 -7.78 6.25
N ILE A 40 -2.69 -7.98 7.02
CA ILE A 40 -2.70 -7.79 8.47
C ILE A 40 -2.99 -6.31 8.80
N ALA A 41 -2.36 -5.38 8.09
CA ALA A 41 -2.59 -3.95 8.28
C ALA A 41 -4.03 -3.54 7.96
N GLN A 42 -4.62 -4.10 6.89
CA GLN A 42 -6.03 -3.90 6.55
C GLN A 42 -6.97 -4.34 7.68
N LYS A 43 -6.67 -5.47 8.33
CA LYS A 43 -7.46 -5.98 9.47
C LYS A 43 -7.27 -5.16 10.74
N LYS A 44 -6.04 -4.70 11.01
CA LYS A 44 -5.69 -3.95 12.23
C LYS A 44 -5.96 -2.44 12.15
N GLY A 45 -6.06 -1.89 10.94
CA GLY A 45 -6.18 -0.45 10.71
C GLY A 45 -4.87 0.33 10.78
N PHE A 46 -3.71 -0.34 10.89
CA PHE A 46 -2.40 0.28 10.89
C PHE A 46 -1.33 -0.67 10.34
N LEU A 47 -0.29 -0.12 9.73
CA LEU A 47 0.84 -0.90 9.24
C LEU A 47 1.97 -0.92 10.27
N LYS A 48 2.45 -2.11 10.62
CA LYS A 48 3.69 -2.26 11.40
C LYS A 48 4.88 -2.21 10.45
N VAL A 49 5.87 -1.40 10.77
CA VAL A 49 7.09 -1.27 9.95
C VAL A 49 8.32 -1.48 10.83
N ASN A 50 9.37 -2.01 10.21
CA ASN A 50 10.70 -2.15 10.79
C ASN A 50 11.74 -1.62 9.79
N SER A 51 13.02 -1.67 10.16
CA SER A 51 14.14 -1.22 9.31
C SER A 51 14.23 -1.91 7.94
N LYS A 52 13.66 -3.12 7.81
CA LYS A 52 13.64 -3.90 6.55
C LYS A 52 12.40 -3.65 5.70
N THR A 53 11.44 -2.86 6.19
CA THR A 53 10.17 -2.64 5.49
C THR A 53 10.39 -1.72 4.29
N ARG A 54 10.14 -2.26 3.09
CA ARG A 54 10.28 -1.54 1.82
C ARG A 54 9.23 -0.45 1.66
N ASP A 55 9.62 0.64 1.02
CA ASP A 55 8.71 1.77 0.75
C ASP A 55 7.56 1.40 -0.17
N SER A 56 7.70 0.33 -0.96
CA SER A 56 6.60 -0.30 -1.72
C SER A 56 5.39 -0.58 -0.84
N LEU A 57 5.60 -1.24 0.31
CA LEU A 57 4.53 -1.59 1.24
C LEU A 57 3.92 -0.35 1.90
N LYS A 58 4.77 0.60 2.34
CA LYS A 58 4.31 1.87 2.95
C LYS A 58 3.47 2.68 1.97
N ASN A 59 3.88 2.74 0.70
CA ASN A 59 3.18 3.45 -0.35
C ASN A 59 1.84 2.79 -0.70
N ILE A 60 1.81 1.46 -0.85
CA ILE A 60 0.54 0.74 -1.08
C ILE A 60 -0.42 0.92 0.10
N TRP A 61 0.07 0.88 1.34
CA TRP A 61 -0.75 1.16 2.52
C TRP A 61 -1.31 2.59 2.52
N TYR A 62 -0.49 3.59 2.18
CA TYR A 62 -0.93 4.97 2.05
C TYR A 62 -2.04 5.12 1.00
N LEU A 63 -1.84 4.56 -0.18
CA LEU A 63 -2.84 4.60 -1.27
C LEU A 63 -4.12 3.88 -0.88
N TYR A 64 -4.01 2.75 -0.15
CA TYR A 64 -5.16 2.05 0.41
C TYR A 64 -5.95 2.92 1.38
N CYS A 65 -5.28 3.53 2.37
CA CYS A 65 -5.92 4.42 3.34
C CYS A 65 -6.63 5.58 2.65
N LYS A 66 -5.97 6.23 1.69
CA LYS A 66 -6.58 7.29 0.87
C LYS A 66 -7.79 6.81 0.06
N SER A 67 -7.74 5.61 -0.52
CA SER A 67 -8.86 5.05 -1.29
C SER A 67 -10.09 4.74 -0.41
N LYS A 68 -9.86 4.37 0.85
CA LYS A 68 -10.90 4.05 1.84
C LYS A 68 -11.33 5.25 2.68
N ASN A 69 -10.68 6.40 2.51
CA ASN A 69 -10.84 7.59 3.34
C ASN A 69 -10.68 7.30 4.85
N ILE A 70 -9.69 6.46 5.18
CA ILE A 70 -9.30 6.15 6.57
C ILE A 70 -7.96 6.81 6.89
N GLU A 71 -7.69 6.96 8.18
CA GLU A 71 -6.44 7.52 8.66
C GLU A 71 -5.26 6.63 8.27
N TYR A 72 -4.17 7.27 7.84
CA TYR A 72 -2.93 6.58 7.56
C TYR A 72 -2.11 6.46 8.85
N ARG A 73 -2.08 5.25 9.41
CA ARG A 73 -1.33 4.95 10.64
C ARG A 73 -0.21 3.94 10.39
N ILE A 74 0.97 4.24 10.94
CA ILE A 74 2.14 3.38 10.96
C ILE A 74 2.65 3.24 12.39
N ILE A 75 3.07 2.04 12.76
CA ILE A 75 3.74 1.74 14.05
C ILE A 75 5.13 1.20 13.76
N ASN A 76 6.15 1.81 14.35
CA ASN A 76 7.52 1.27 14.30
C ASN A 76 7.67 0.13 15.32
N LEU A 77 8.23 -0.98 14.87
CA LEU A 77 8.61 -2.14 15.67
C LEU A 77 10.06 -2.04 16.13
#